data_AF-C7C997-F1
#
_entry.id   AF-C7C997-F1
#
_cell.length_a   1.000
_cell.length_b   1.000
_cell.length_c   1.000
_cell.angle_alpha   90.00
_cell.angle_beta   90.00
_cell.angle_gamma   90.00
#
_symmetry.space_group_name_H-M   'P 1'
#
loop_
_entity.id
_entity.type
_entity.pdbx_description
1 polymer ?
#
loop_
_entity_poly.entity_id
_entity_poly.type
_entity_poly.pdbx_seq_one_letter_code
_entity_poly.pdbx_strand_id
1 'polypeptide(L)'
;MKKVRVERFRLNRRHSINLSTALAAPHPSRGKDMGNDGHNHHDRDNEGQDGTRKIKVYRFRIDKTEYESPLPDLTGRDLLVIAGKQHPERYKLLQKIGGAMKPVGLDEVVHVSDNGQERFITLPLDQTEGEQALPTRRDFTLPEGDRETLDATGLRWETVQEMGVARVVIRGYPVRPGYAPGRTDLMLRLLPGYPSSQIDMWYFHPPLARTDGAPIRALVSDVFEGKTWQGWSRHRTGLNPWRPDIDDIGTHLAVVEHNLAKEVGAA
;
A
#
# COMPACT_ATOMS: atom_id res chain seq x y z
N MET A 1 -1.60 -7.00 -29.64
CA MET A 1 -1.71 -7.60 -28.29
C MET A 1 -0.30 -7.93 -27.81
N LYS A 2 0.11 -7.47 -26.62
CA LYS A 2 1.46 -7.73 -26.07
C LYS A 2 1.43 -9.03 -25.26
N LYS A 3 2.23 -10.03 -25.64
CA LYS A 3 2.46 -11.25 -24.85
C LYS A 3 3.67 -11.03 -23.95
N VAL A 4 3.57 -11.39 -22.68
CA VAL A 4 4.69 -11.30 -21.72
C VAL A 4 5.12 -12.73 -21.37
N ARG A 5 6.35 -13.07 -21.73
CA ARG A 5 6.96 -14.37 -21.41
C ARG A 5 7.63 -14.26 -20.04
N VAL A 6 7.24 -15.11 -19.09
CA VAL A 6 7.85 -15.14 -17.76
C VAL A 6 9.14 -15.94 -17.85
N GLU A 7 10.30 -15.27 -17.74
CA GLU A 7 11.59 -15.94 -17.56
C GLU A 7 11.81 -16.30 -16.08
N ARG A 8 12.52 -17.41 -15.86
CA ARG A 8 12.71 -18.03 -14.53
C ARG A 8 13.26 -17.02 -13.51
N PHE A 9 12.42 -16.56 -12.58
CA PHE A 9 12.90 -16.05 -11.30
C PHE A 9 13.27 -17.25 -10.40
N ARG A 10 14.57 -17.51 -10.25
CA ARG A 10 15.07 -18.41 -9.20
C ARG A 10 14.84 -17.75 -7.84
N LEU A 11 13.73 -18.08 -7.17
CA LEU A 11 13.53 -17.71 -5.78
C LEU A 11 14.36 -18.65 -4.90
N ASN A 12 15.50 -18.16 -4.43
CA ASN A 12 16.44 -18.90 -3.59
C ASN A 12 15.82 -19.05 -2.18
N ARG A 13 15.14 -20.17 -1.90
CA ARG A 13 14.76 -20.55 -0.53
C ARG A 13 15.98 -21.11 0.19
N ARG A 14 16.65 -20.32 1.05
CA ARG A 14 17.36 -20.86 2.22
C ARG A 14 17.30 -19.86 3.38
N HIS A 15 16.51 -20.20 4.38
CA HIS A 15 16.72 -19.75 5.75
C HIS A 15 17.87 -20.56 6.39
N SER A 16 18.51 -19.93 7.37
CA SER A 16 19.17 -20.50 8.55
C SER A 16 20.70 -20.67 8.55
N ILE A 17 21.28 -19.87 9.46
CA ILE A 17 22.41 -20.14 10.37
C ILE A 17 23.83 -19.99 9.81
N ASN A 18 24.45 -18.86 10.16
CA ASN A 18 25.90 -18.70 10.17
C ASN A 18 26.46 -19.42 11.41
N LEU A 19 27.33 -20.42 11.20
CA LEU A 19 28.34 -20.83 12.17
C LEU A 19 29.64 -21.16 11.42
N SER A 20 30.72 -20.51 11.86
CA SER A 20 32.13 -20.94 11.79
C SER A 20 32.89 -20.95 10.45
N THR A 21 33.61 -19.85 10.26
CA THR A 21 34.99 -19.67 9.79
C THR A 21 35.84 -20.91 9.43
N ALA A 22 36.20 -20.94 8.13
CA ALA A 22 37.48 -21.27 7.46
C ALA A 22 38.57 -22.12 8.16
N LEU A 23 39.11 -23.10 7.41
CA LEU A 23 40.52 -23.08 6.98
C LEU A 23 40.77 -24.00 5.76
N ALA A 24 41.59 -23.52 4.83
CA ALA A 24 41.96 -24.14 3.56
C ALA A 24 43.22 -25.01 3.67
N ALA A 25 43.37 -26.00 2.77
CA ALA A 25 44.66 -26.36 2.15
C ALA A 25 44.45 -27.25 0.89
N PRO A 26 45.32 -27.15 -0.13
CA PRO A 26 45.15 -27.77 -1.44
C PRO A 26 45.93 -29.09 -1.60
N HIS A 27 45.54 -29.93 -2.56
CA HIS A 27 46.43 -30.97 -3.11
C HIS A 27 46.40 -30.97 -4.65
N PRO A 28 47.58 -31.02 -5.30
CA PRO A 28 47.71 -31.10 -6.75
C PRO A 28 47.75 -32.55 -7.25
N SER A 29 47.37 -32.70 -8.51
CA SER A 29 47.33 -33.92 -9.32
C SER A 29 48.71 -34.35 -9.85
N ARG A 30 48.96 -35.66 -9.99
CA ARG A 30 49.78 -36.21 -11.09
C ARG A 30 49.78 -37.75 -11.23
N GLY A 31 49.75 -38.17 -12.51
CA GLY A 31 50.30 -39.42 -13.06
C GLY A 31 49.37 -40.64 -13.06
N LYS A 32 49.40 -41.58 -14.02
CA LYS A 32 49.93 -41.73 -15.39
C LYS A 32 49.47 -43.14 -15.86
N ASP A 33 49.70 -43.46 -17.15
CA ASP A 33 49.72 -44.80 -17.77
C ASP A 33 48.38 -45.49 -18.15
N MET A 34 48.26 -46.29 -19.20
CA MET A 34 48.92 -46.52 -20.51
C MET A 34 48.17 -47.70 -21.20
N GLY A 35 48.05 -47.71 -22.54
CA GLY A 35 47.73 -48.87 -23.41
C GLY A 35 46.24 -49.26 -23.55
N ASN A 36 45.72 -49.81 -24.66
CA ASN A 36 46.32 -50.36 -25.87
C ASN A 36 45.23 -50.57 -26.98
N ASP A 37 45.64 -50.43 -28.24
CA ASP A 37 45.21 -51.03 -29.54
C ASP A 37 43.75 -51.43 -29.89
N GLY A 38 43.34 -51.10 -31.14
CA GLY A 38 42.64 -52.07 -32.00
C GLY A 38 41.48 -51.62 -32.92
N HIS A 39 41.80 -51.29 -34.19
CA HIS A 39 41.12 -51.68 -35.46
C HIS A 39 39.67 -51.24 -35.84
N ASN A 40 39.62 -50.37 -36.87
CA ASN A 40 38.93 -50.38 -38.18
C ASN A 40 37.46 -50.88 -38.39
N HIS A 41 36.71 -50.01 -39.09
CA HIS A 41 35.64 -50.23 -40.10
C HIS A 41 34.36 -51.04 -39.76
N HIS A 42 33.18 -50.39 -39.76
CA HIS A 42 32.17 -50.39 -40.86
C HIS A 42 30.86 -49.74 -40.40
N ASP A 43 30.11 -49.22 -41.37
CA ASP A 43 28.76 -48.66 -41.33
C ASP A 43 27.77 -49.40 -40.42
N ARG A 44 26.90 -48.61 -39.75
CA ARG A 44 25.43 -48.70 -39.83
C ARG A 44 24.77 -47.85 -38.72
N ASP A 45 23.98 -46.89 -39.18
CA ASP A 45 22.67 -46.49 -38.67
C ASP A 45 22.40 -46.67 -37.17
N ASN A 46 22.42 -45.57 -36.40
CA ASN A 46 21.45 -45.41 -35.33
C ASN A 46 21.19 -43.93 -35.05
N GLU A 47 20.04 -43.44 -35.53
CA GLU A 47 19.43 -42.18 -35.15
C GLU A 47 19.18 -42.17 -33.63
N GLY A 48 20.13 -41.60 -32.89
CA GLY A 48 19.92 -41.20 -31.51
C GLY A 48 18.96 -40.02 -31.49
N GLN A 49 17.66 -40.30 -31.31
CA GLN A 49 16.64 -39.33 -30.97
C GLN A 49 17.11 -38.48 -29.77
N ASP A 50 17.59 -37.28 -30.05
CA ASP A 50 17.61 -36.19 -29.07
C ASP A 50 16.15 -35.82 -28.81
N GLY A 51 15.59 -36.48 -27.80
CA GLY A 51 14.27 -36.23 -27.28
C GLY A 51 14.19 -34.80 -26.79
N THR A 52 13.91 -33.88 -27.71
CA THR A 52 13.43 -32.53 -27.44
C THR A 52 12.16 -32.68 -26.61
N ARG A 53 12.33 -32.74 -25.28
CA ARG A 53 11.22 -32.66 -24.33
C ARG A 53 10.56 -31.32 -24.61
N LYS A 54 9.45 -31.36 -25.36
CA LYS A 54 8.61 -30.20 -25.60
C LYS A 54 8.28 -29.63 -24.23
N ILE A 55 8.88 -28.49 -23.88
CA ILE A 55 8.58 -27.80 -22.63
C ILE A 55 7.11 -27.39 -22.77
N LYS A 56 6.24 -28.06 -22.02
CA LYS A 56 4.84 -27.69 -21.95
C LYS A 56 4.78 -26.33 -21.25
N VAL A 57 4.33 -25.31 -21.98
CA VAL A 57 4.18 -23.96 -21.48
C VAL A 57 2.70 -23.75 -21.23
N TYR A 58 2.36 -23.45 -19.99
CA TYR A 58 0.99 -23.25 -19.53
C TYR A 58 0.59 -21.81 -19.73
N ARG A 59 -0.55 -21.59 -20.37
CA ARG A 59 -1.08 -20.26 -20.68
C ARG A 59 -2.23 -19.93 -19.76
N PHE A 60 -2.16 -18.77 -19.13
CA PHE A 60 -3.23 -18.28 -18.28
C PHE A 60 -3.41 -16.78 -18.48
N ARG A 61 -4.54 -16.26 -18.01
CA ARG A 61 -4.86 -14.84 -18.15
C ARG A 61 -5.04 -14.25 -16.77
N ILE A 62 -4.38 -13.12 -16.52
CA ILE A 62 -4.64 -12.29 -15.35
C ILE A 62 -5.21 -10.97 -15.87
N ASP A 63 -6.43 -10.65 -15.43
CA ASP A 63 -7.23 -9.52 -15.89
C ASP A 63 -7.46 -9.58 -17.42
N LYS A 64 -6.73 -8.75 -18.17
CA LYS A 64 -6.78 -8.69 -19.63
C LYS A 64 -5.48 -9.13 -20.32
N THR A 65 -4.48 -9.53 -19.55
CA THR A 65 -3.14 -9.86 -20.03
C THR A 65 -2.91 -11.37 -19.99
N GLU A 66 -2.40 -11.91 -21.08
CA GLU A 66 -2.01 -13.32 -21.18
C GLU A 66 -0.56 -13.49 -20.72
N TYR A 67 -0.36 -14.49 -19.87
CA TYR A 67 0.93 -14.89 -19.33
C TYR A 67 1.20 -16.35 -19.65
N GLU A 68 2.48 -16.69 -19.74
CA GLU A 68 2.96 -18.03 -20.00
C GLU A 68 3.92 -18.45 -18.88
N SER A 69 3.66 -19.61 -18.25
CA SER A 69 4.52 -20.20 -17.21
C SER A 69 4.98 -21.60 -17.63
N PRO A 70 6.25 -21.97 -17.39
CA PRO A 70 6.71 -23.34 -17.56
C PRO A 70 6.27 -24.26 -16.40
N LEU A 71 5.75 -23.69 -15.30
CA LEU A 71 5.26 -24.42 -14.14
C LEU A 71 3.72 -24.47 -14.16
N PRO A 72 3.12 -25.66 -13.97
CA PRO A 72 1.67 -25.79 -13.91
C PRO A 72 1.09 -25.34 -12.57
N ASP A 73 1.86 -25.42 -11.48
CA ASP A 73 1.38 -25.10 -10.13
C ASP A 73 2.00 -23.78 -9.67
N LEU A 74 1.14 -22.78 -9.42
CA LEU A 74 1.54 -21.45 -8.98
C LEU A 74 0.74 -21.05 -7.75
N THR A 75 1.38 -20.37 -6.80
CA THR A 75 0.63 -19.78 -5.67
C THR A 75 -0.11 -18.52 -6.10
N GLY A 76 -1.13 -18.10 -5.34
CA GLY A 76 -1.77 -16.80 -5.54
C GLY A 76 -0.77 -15.64 -5.52
N ARG A 77 0.25 -15.72 -4.67
CA ARG A 77 1.38 -14.78 -4.62
C ARG A 77 2.18 -14.78 -5.91
N ASP A 78 2.56 -15.95 -6.43
CA ASP A 78 3.32 -16.05 -7.68
C ASP A 78 2.55 -15.42 -8.85
N LEU A 79 1.23 -15.68 -8.93
CA LEU A 79 0.36 -15.10 -9.96
C LEU A 79 0.30 -13.57 -9.86
N LEU A 80 0.19 -13.01 -8.65
CA LEU A 80 0.20 -11.56 -8.43
C LEU A 80 1.55 -10.93 -8.81
N VAL A 81 2.66 -11.57 -8.44
CA VAL A 81 4.01 -11.10 -8.80
C VAL A 81 4.22 -11.15 -10.32
N ILE A 82 3.81 -12.23 -10.98
CA ILE A 82 3.84 -12.36 -12.45
C ILE A 82 3.03 -11.24 -13.13
N ALA A 83 1.90 -10.86 -12.53
CA ALA A 83 1.08 -9.74 -13.00
C ALA A 83 1.67 -8.35 -12.69
N GLY A 84 2.90 -8.27 -12.19
CA GLY A 84 3.58 -7.02 -11.84
C GLY A 84 3.10 -6.38 -10.54
N LYS A 85 2.39 -7.11 -9.68
CA LYS A 85 1.94 -6.62 -8.37
C LYS A 85 3.04 -6.86 -7.34
N GLN A 86 3.89 -5.85 -7.14
CA GLN A 86 5.03 -5.87 -6.19
C GLN A 86 4.61 -6.05 -4.72
N HIS A 87 3.34 -5.75 -4.40
CA HIS A 87 2.75 -5.91 -3.07
C HIS A 87 1.53 -6.84 -3.12
N PRO A 88 1.71 -8.17 -3.20
CA PRO A 88 0.63 -9.14 -3.33
C PRO A 88 -0.43 -9.04 -2.23
N GLU A 89 -0.03 -8.69 -1.01
CA GLU A 89 -0.90 -8.46 0.15
C GLU A 89 -1.94 -7.34 -0.02
N ARG A 90 -1.78 -6.48 -1.05
CA ARG A 90 -2.74 -5.41 -1.38
C ARG A 90 -3.74 -5.81 -2.44
N TYR A 91 -3.77 -7.08 -2.85
CA TYR A 91 -4.67 -7.57 -3.88
C TYR A 91 -5.34 -8.89 -3.46
N LYS A 92 -6.64 -9.00 -3.73
CA LYS A 92 -7.35 -10.28 -3.81
C LYS A 92 -7.15 -10.86 -5.20
N LEU A 93 -6.90 -12.16 -5.26
CA LEU A 93 -6.88 -12.92 -6.50
C LEU A 93 -8.16 -13.76 -6.58
N LEU A 94 -8.90 -13.64 -7.68
CA LEU A 94 -10.08 -14.45 -7.94
C LEU A 94 -9.83 -15.32 -9.17
N GLN A 95 -10.14 -16.62 -9.09
CA GLN A 95 -10.17 -17.52 -10.22
C GLN A 95 -11.59 -17.61 -10.78
N LYS A 96 -11.75 -17.31 -12.06
CA LYS A 96 -13.02 -17.45 -12.77
C LYS A 96 -13.15 -18.83 -13.40
N ILE A 97 -14.00 -19.66 -12.82
CA ILE A 97 -14.31 -21.01 -13.32
C ILE A 97 -15.73 -20.95 -13.91
N GLY A 98 -15.82 -20.88 -15.24
CA GLY A 98 -17.09 -20.66 -15.94
C GLY A 98 -17.72 -19.31 -15.58
N GLY A 99 -18.92 -19.35 -14.98
CA GLY A 99 -19.65 -18.17 -14.48
C GLY A 99 -19.32 -17.78 -13.03
N ALA A 100 -18.65 -18.65 -12.27
CA ALA A 100 -18.38 -18.45 -10.85
C ALA A 100 -16.98 -17.86 -10.61
N MET A 101 -16.86 -17.08 -9.52
CA MET A 101 -15.61 -16.45 -9.08
C MET A 101 -15.21 -17.06 -7.74
N LYS A 102 -14.09 -17.79 -7.70
CA LYS A 102 -13.56 -18.41 -6.49
C LYS A 102 -12.37 -17.57 -5.97
N PRO A 103 -12.34 -17.13 -4.71
CA PRO A 103 -11.16 -16.49 -4.14
C PRO A 103 -9.99 -17.49 -4.02
N VAL A 104 -8.78 -17.00 -4.29
CA VAL A 104 -7.53 -17.75 -4.17
C VAL A 104 -6.66 -17.05 -3.13
N GLY A 105 -6.27 -17.79 -2.09
CA GLY A 105 -5.35 -17.29 -1.06
C GLY A 105 -3.93 -17.04 -1.60
N LEU A 106 -3.15 -16.19 -0.91
CA LEU A 106 -1.78 -15.87 -1.34
C LEU A 106 -0.87 -17.11 -1.39
N ASP A 107 -1.03 -18.04 -0.44
CA ASP A 107 -0.26 -19.28 -0.36
C ASP A 107 -1.03 -20.49 -0.91
N GLU A 108 -2.24 -20.27 -1.46
CA GLU A 108 -3.03 -21.33 -2.12
C GLU A 108 -2.40 -21.65 -3.48
N VAL A 109 -2.08 -22.93 -3.68
CA VAL A 109 -1.54 -23.44 -4.94
C VAL A 109 -2.69 -23.67 -5.92
N VAL A 110 -2.59 -23.07 -7.10
CA VAL A 110 -3.53 -23.24 -8.20
C VAL A 110 -2.84 -23.84 -9.41
N HIS A 111 -3.52 -24.80 -10.03
CA HIS A 111 -3.08 -25.42 -11.28
C HIS A 111 -3.52 -24.57 -12.47
N VAL A 112 -2.56 -24.03 -13.23
CA VAL A 112 -2.78 -23.33 -14.50
C VAL A 112 -2.70 -24.35 -15.65
N SER A 113 -3.84 -24.93 -16.04
CA SER A 113 -3.89 -25.91 -17.15
C SER A 113 -4.07 -25.24 -18.53
N ASP A 114 -4.10 -26.01 -19.61
CA ASP A 114 -4.34 -25.47 -20.97
C ASP A 114 -5.84 -25.44 -21.35
N ASN A 115 -6.73 -25.78 -20.41
CA ASN A 115 -8.14 -26.08 -20.70
C ASN A 115 -9.05 -24.84 -20.72
N GLY A 116 -8.50 -23.63 -20.70
CA GLY A 116 -9.23 -22.37 -20.89
C GLY A 116 -10.01 -21.89 -19.66
N GLN A 117 -9.71 -22.43 -18.48
CA GLN A 117 -10.35 -22.14 -17.19
C GLN A 117 -9.49 -21.22 -16.29
N GLU A 118 -8.33 -20.78 -16.78
CA GLU A 118 -7.27 -20.11 -16.01
C GLU A 118 -7.37 -18.59 -16.12
N ARG A 119 -8.59 -18.07 -15.95
CA ARG A 119 -8.84 -16.63 -15.92
C ARG A 119 -8.79 -16.16 -14.49
N PHE A 120 -7.72 -15.50 -14.12
CA PHE A 120 -7.58 -14.83 -12.85
C PHE A 120 -7.94 -13.35 -12.98
N ILE A 121 -8.50 -12.80 -11.92
CA ILE A 121 -8.83 -11.39 -11.81
C ILE A 121 -8.17 -10.88 -10.53
N THR A 122 -7.41 -9.80 -10.65
CA THR A 122 -6.86 -9.09 -9.50
C THR A 122 -7.85 -8.01 -9.08
N LEU A 123 -8.18 -8.00 -7.80
CA LEU A 123 -8.95 -6.94 -7.17
C LEU A 123 -8.05 -6.24 -6.16
N PRO A 124 -7.76 -4.95 -6.31
CA PRO A 124 -7.15 -4.18 -5.23
C PRO A 124 -7.98 -4.36 -3.95
N LEU A 125 -7.30 -4.58 -2.83
CA LEU A 125 -7.93 -4.63 -1.51
C LEU A 125 -8.31 -3.25 -0.98
N ASP A 126 -8.11 -2.20 -1.79
CA ASP A 126 -8.61 -0.85 -1.60
C ASP A 126 -10.15 -0.83 -1.80
N GLN A 127 -10.87 -1.53 -0.94
CA GLN A 127 -12.33 -1.50 -0.83
C GLN A 127 -12.71 -0.94 0.54
N THR A 128 -12.59 0.37 0.69
CA THR A 128 -13.67 1.15 1.31
C THR A 128 -14.55 1.65 0.18
N GLU A 129 -15.85 1.37 0.26
CA GLU A 129 -16.86 1.83 -0.67
C GLU A 129 -16.71 3.34 -0.93
N GLY A 130 -16.69 3.73 -2.21
CA GLY A 130 -17.16 5.05 -2.62
C GLY A 130 -16.23 6.27 -2.50
N GLU A 131 -14.91 6.12 -2.33
CA GLU A 131 -13.98 7.22 -2.63
C GLU A 131 -13.16 6.86 -3.86
N GLN A 132 -13.51 7.44 -5.01
CA GLN A 132 -12.49 7.68 -6.03
C GLN A 132 -11.34 8.37 -5.30
N ALA A 133 -10.14 7.77 -5.27
CA ALA A 133 -8.95 8.48 -4.88
C ALA A 133 -8.73 9.57 -5.95
N LEU A 134 -9.49 10.66 -5.83
CA LEU A 134 -9.20 11.90 -6.51
C LEU A 134 -7.72 12.20 -6.21
N PRO A 135 -6.95 12.64 -7.21
CA PRO A 135 -5.58 13.06 -6.97
C PRO A 135 -5.57 13.96 -5.73
N THR A 136 -4.67 13.65 -4.78
CA THR A 136 -4.58 14.37 -3.51
C THR A 136 -4.47 15.87 -3.82
N ARG A 137 -5.52 16.63 -3.46
CA ARG A 137 -5.56 18.06 -3.77
C ARG A 137 -4.43 18.79 -3.05
N ARG A 138 -3.65 19.53 -3.83
CA ARG A 138 -2.40 20.19 -3.44
C ARG A 138 -2.37 21.62 -4.01
N ASP A 139 -3.43 22.39 -3.75
CA ASP A 139 -3.63 23.70 -4.37
C ASP A 139 -2.57 24.74 -3.96
N PHE A 140 -1.89 24.52 -2.83
CA PHE A 140 -0.78 25.35 -2.37
C PHE A 140 0.24 24.50 -1.59
N THR A 141 1.42 25.04 -1.36
CA THR A 141 2.50 24.37 -0.63
C THR A 141 2.54 24.84 0.81
N LEU A 142 2.62 23.89 1.74
CA LEU A 142 2.84 24.15 3.16
C LEU A 142 4.35 24.24 3.49
N PRO A 143 4.72 24.96 4.56
CA PRO A 143 6.04 24.86 5.18
C PRO A 143 6.48 23.41 5.42
N GLU A 144 7.79 23.19 5.49
CA GLU A 144 8.35 21.83 5.63
C GLU A 144 7.89 21.13 6.91
N GLY A 145 7.97 21.78 8.08
CA GLY A 145 7.55 21.19 9.35
C GLY A 145 6.07 20.78 9.39
N ASP A 146 5.21 21.54 8.70
CA ASP A 146 3.80 21.19 8.54
C ASP A 146 3.62 19.91 7.72
N ARG A 147 4.34 19.80 6.59
CA ARG A 147 4.27 18.62 5.73
C ARG A 147 4.81 17.39 6.46
N GLU A 148 5.94 17.52 7.14
CA GLU A 148 6.52 16.43 7.94
C GLU A 148 5.55 15.94 9.01
N THR A 149 4.91 16.86 9.74
CA THR A 149 3.87 16.53 10.72
C THR A 149 2.72 15.77 10.08
N LEU A 150 2.17 16.29 8.98
CA LEU A 150 1.01 15.71 8.31
C LEU A 150 1.33 14.35 7.69
N ASP A 151 2.50 14.19 7.08
CA ASP A 151 2.97 12.93 6.52
C ASP A 151 3.21 11.88 7.61
N ALA A 152 3.74 12.29 8.77
CA ALA A 152 3.96 11.42 9.92
C ALA A 152 2.66 10.84 10.51
N THR A 153 1.50 11.47 10.25
CA THR A 153 0.20 10.90 10.66
C THR A 153 -0.16 9.62 9.90
N GLY A 154 0.44 9.39 8.72
CA GLY A 154 0.06 8.29 7.82
C GLY A 154 -1.35 8.43 7.22
N LEU A 155 -2.02 9.56 7.44
CA LEU A 155 -3.36 9.86 6.92
C LEU A 155 -3.28 10.59 5.59
N ARG A 156 -4.32 10.46 4.79
CA ARG A 156 -4.49 11.28 3.58
C ARG A 156 -4.81 12.70 4.00
N TRP A 157 -3.98 13.66 3.63
CA TRP A 157 -4.24 15.08 3.82
C TRP A 157 -4.25 15.83 2.50
N GLU A 158 -4.98 16.94 2.41
CA GLU A 158 -5.18 17.80 1.23
C GLU A 158 -4.94 19.27 1.60
N THR A 159 -4.48 20.09 0.65
CA THR A 159 -4.46 21.55 0.75
C THR A 159 -5.39 22.11 -0.33
N VAL A 160 -6.38 22.89 0.08
CA VAL A 160 -7.43 23.39 -0.82
C VAL A 160 -7.52 24.90 -0.73
N GLN A 161 -7.51 25.57 -1.88
CA GLN A 161 -7.68 27.01 -1.98
C GLN A 161 -9.02 27.31 -2.66
N GLU A 162 -10.03 27.71 -1.88
CA GLU A 162 -11.37 28.00 -2.40
C GLU A 162 -11.84 29.37 -1.93
N MET A 163 -12.27 30.22 -2.87
CA MET A 163 -12.81 31.57 -2.61
C MET A 163 -11.91 32.43 -1.70
N GLY A 164 -10.59 32.30 -1.84
CA GLY A 164 -9.61 33.05 -1.04
C GLY A 164 -9.34 32.47 0.35
N VAL A 165 -9.94 31.33 0.71
CA VAL A 165 -9.73 30.67 2.00
C VAL A 165 -8.85 29.43 1.79
N ALA A 166 -7.68 29.44 2.42
CA ALA A 166 -6.75 28.32 2.46
C ALA A 166 -7.19 27.31 3.53
N ARG A 167 -7.28 26.04 3.15
CA ARG A 167 -7.69 24.93 4.02
C ARG A 167 -6.71 23.78 3.96
N VAL A 168 -6.50 23.13 5.10
CA VAL A 168 -5.84 21.83 5.20
C VAL A 168 -6.88 20.83 5.66
N VAL A 169 -7.03 19.71 4.95
CA VAL A 169 -8.03 18.69 5.27
C VAL A 169 -7.34 17.36 5.48
N ILE A 170 -7.48 16.77 6.66
CA ILE A 170 -6.95 15.47 7.06
C ILE A 170 -8.12 14.48 7.07
N ARG A 171 -8.08 13.47 6.19
CA ARG A 171 -9.16 12.51 5.99
C ARG A 171 -9.06 11.35 6.96
N GLY A 172 -10.20 10.93 7.51
CA GLY A 172 -10.26 9.82 8.46
C GLY A 172 -9.41 10.04 9.71
N TYR A 173 -9.32 11.27 10.19
CA TYR A 173 -8.69 11.62 11.46
C TYR A 173 -9.28 10.80 12.62
N PRO A 174 -8.45 10.04 13.37
CA PRO A 174 -8.90 9.31 14.53
C PRO A 174 -9.26 10.27 15.66
N VAL A 175 -10.41 10.04 16.30
CA VAL A 175 -10.87 10.84 17.42
C VAL A 175 -10.72 10.02 18.69
N ARG A 176 -10.29 10.66 19.77
CA ARG A 176 -10.14 10.02 21.07
C ARG A 176 -11.46 9.36 21.54
N PRO A 177 -11.40 8.31 22.38
CA PRO A 177 -12.59 7.75 23.03
C PRO A 177 -13.41 8.79 23.79
N GLY A 178 -14.73 8.60 23.85
CA GLY A 178 -15.67 9.58 24.41
C GLY A 178 -16.45 10.37 23.34
N TYR A 179 -16.11 10.17 22.07
CA TYR A 179 -16.81 10.76 20.92
C TYR A 179 -17.33 9.70 19.95
N ALA A 180 -18.41 10.05 19.25
CA ALA A 180 -18.90 9.35 18.09
C ALA A 180 -19.08 10.35 16.92
N PRO A 181 -18.70 9.97 15.69
CA PRO A 181 -17.96 8.75 15.34
C PRO A 181 -16.50 8.79 15.80
N GLY A 182 -15.87 7.62 15.98
CA GLY A 182 -14.46 7.50 16.39
C GLY A 182 -13.43 7.85 15.31
N ARG A 183 -13.89 8.11 14.08
CA ARG A 183 -13.09 8.69 12.98
C ARG A 183 -13.95 9.68 12.22
N THR A 184 -13.35 10.79 11.80
CA THR A 184 -14.00 11.87 11.05
C THR A 184 -12.97 12.57 10.17
N ASP A 185 -13.35 13.41 9.23
CA ASP A 185 -12.41 14.31 8.58
C ASP A 185 -12.17 15.53 9.46
N LEU A 186 -10.91 16.01 9.51
CA LEU A 186 -10.50 17.21 10.22
C LEU A 186 -10.08 18.27 9.21
N MET A 187 -10.70 19.45 9.26
CA MET A 187 -10.32 20.61 8.46
C MET A 187 -9.76 21.72 9.36
N LEU A 188 -8.63 22.29 8.95
CA LEU A 188 -8.04 23.50 9.49
C LEU A 188 -8.18 24.62 8.46
N ARG A 189 -8.57 25.81 8.92
CA ARG A 189 -8.54 27.03 8.12
C ARG A 189 -7.26 27.78 8.40
N LEU A 190 -6.49 28.08 7.37
CA LEU A 190 -5.29 28.90 7.50
C LEU A 190 -5.67 30.35 7.29
N LEU A 191 -5.36 31.19 8.29
CA LEU A 191 -5.55 32.63 8.18
C LEU A 191 -4.51 33.23 7.22
N PRO A 192 -4.82 34.33 6.52
CA PRO A 192 -3.85 35.05 5.71
C PRO A 192 -2.59 35.38 6.52
N GLY A 193 -1.41 35.09 5.95
CA GLY A 193 -0.12 35.29 6.62
C GLY A 193 0.38 34.09 7.44
N TYR A 194 -0.32 32.96 7.43
CA TYR A 194 0.24 31.69 7.93
C TYR A 194 1.58 31.38 7.22
N PRO A 195 2.64 30.92 7.93
CA PRO A 195 2.67 30.44 9.32
C PRO A 195 2.85 31.50 10.42
N SER A 196 3.09 32.77 10.07
CA SER A 196 3.21 33.83 11.09
C SER A 196 1.87 34.14 11.76
N SER A 197 0.77 33.99 11.03
CA SER A 197 -0.60 34.09 11.55
C SER A 197 -1.06 32.79 12.20
N GLN A 198 -1.85 32.90 13.27
CA GLN A 198 -2.36 31.75 14.01
C GLN A 198 -3.36 30.90 13.21
N ILE A 199 -3.43 29.62 13.56
CA ILE A 199 -4.61 28.78 13.30
C ILE A 199 -5.52 28.86 14.53
N ASP A 200 -6.79 29.21 14.33
CA ASP A 200 -7.70 29.60 15.40
C ASP A 200 -8.86 28.61 15.62
N MET A 201 -9.27 27.88 14.59
CA MET A 201 -10.40 26.98 14.59
C MET A 201 -10.08 25.68 13.86
N TRP A 202 -10.79 24.63 14.26
CA TRP A 202 -10.80 23.34 13.57
C TRP A 202 -12.23 22.85 13.38
N TYR A 203 -12.41 22.00 12.38
CA TYR A 203 -13.73 21.59 11.94
C TYR A 203 -13.77 20.09 11.67
N PHE A 204 -14.89 19.45 12.02
CA PHE A 204 -15.10 18.02 11.80
C PHE A 204 -16.26 17.75 10.85
N HIS A 205 -16.09 16.74 10.00
CA HIS A 205 -17.18 16.18 9.20
C HIS A 205 -16.99 14.66 9.01
N PRO A 206 -17.97 13.82 9.40
CA PRO A 206 -19.24 14.17 10.06
C PRO A 206 -19.05 14.85 11.44
N PRO A 207 -20.06 15.57 11.94
CA PRO A 207 -19.99 16.25 13.23
C PRO A 207 -19.75 15.26 14.38
N LEU A 208 -19.02 15.69 15.40
CA LEU A 208 -18.81 14.92 16.61
C LEU A 208 -19.99 15.10 17.57
N ALA A 209 -20.35 14.00 18.22
CA ALA A 209 -21.20 13.95 19.40
C ALA A 209 -20.45 13.25 20.52
N ARG A 210 -20.68 13.66 21.76
CA ARG A 210 -20.12 12.95 22.92
C ARG A 210 -20.92 11.69 23.19
N THR A 211 -20.23 10.61 23.55
CA THR A 211 -20.88 9.33 23.86
C THR A 211 -21.64 9.34 25.19
N ASP A 212 -21.34 10.30 26.06
CA ASP A 212 -22.08 10.55 27.32
C ASP A 212 -23.36 11.37 27.12
N GLY A 213 -23.67 11.78 25.89
CA GLY A 213 -24.85 12.57 25.54
C GLY A 213 -24.78 14.04 25.95
N ALA A 214 -23.69 14.50 26.58
CA ALA A 214 -23.55 15.90 26.94
C ALA A 214 -23.38 16.78 25.68
N PRO A 215 -23.93 18.00 25.67
CA PRO A 215 -23.82 18.89 24.52
C PRO A 215 -22.40 19.45 24.40
N ILE A 216 -21.89 19.52 23.17
CA ILE A 216 -20.65 20.22 22.85
C ILE A 216 -20.97 21.70 22.64
N ARG A 217 -20.32 22.58 23.41
CA ARG A 217 -20.60 24.03 23.39
C ARG A 217 -19.68 24.78 22.43
N ALA A 218 -20.07 26.01 22.08
CA ALA A 218 -19.31 26.93 21.23
C ALA A 218 -18.90 26.29 19.89
N LEU A 219 -19.91 25.75 19.22
CA LEU A 219 -19.81 25.23 17.87
C LEU A 219 -20.18 26.32 16.86
N VAL A 220 -19.44 26.36 15.77
CA VAL A 220 -19.75 27.16 14.57
C VAL A 220 -19.95 26.21 13.39
N SER A 221 -20.46 26.71 12.27
CA SER A 221 -20.61 25.91 11.04
C SER A 221 -19.85 26.55 9.90
N ASP A 222 -19.20 25.74 9.08
CA ASP A 222 -18.64 26.15 7.79
C ASP A 222 -19.19 25.23 6.70
N VAL A 223 -19.36 25.75 5.48
CA VAL A 223 -19.81 24.97 4.33
C VAL A 223 -18.64 24.83 3.37
N PHE A 224 -18.24 23.59 3.11
CA PHE A 224 -17.11 23.26 2.26
C PHE A 224 -17.36 21.89 1.63
N GLU A 225 -17.07 21.75 0.33
CA GLU A 225 -17.37 20.53 -0.46
C GLU A 225 -18.85 20.12 -0.47
N GLY A 226 -19.76 21.10 -0.40
CA GLY A 226 -21.19 20.84 -0.28
C GLY A 226 -21.60 20.16 1.03
N LYS A 227 -20.67 20.07 2.00
CA LYS A 227 -20.88 19.50 3.33
C LYS A 227 -20.93 20.62 4.36
N THR A 228 -21.74 20.42 5.41
CA THR A 228 -21.70 21.26 6.61
C THR A 228 -20.70 20.66 7.60
N TRP A 229 -19.70 21.47 7.97
CA TRP A 229 -18.63 21.11 8.89
C TRP A 229 -18.90 21.72 10.27
N GLN A 230 -18.76 20.92 11.31
CA GLN A 230 -18.89 21.35 12.70
C GLN A 230 -17.58 21.96 13.19
N GLY A 231 -17.53 23.28 13.31
CA GLY A 231 -16.37 24.03 13.77
C GLY A 231 -16.33 24.20 15.28
N TRP A 232 -15.13 24.14 15.83
CA TRP A 232 -14.84 24.36 17.24
C TRP A 232 -14.07 25.65 17.39
N SER A 233 -14.72 26.67 17.97
CA SER A 233 -14.06 27.93 18.31
C SER A 233 -13.45 27.78 19.71
N ARG A 234 -12.15 27.50 19.75
CA ARG A 234 -11.35 27.43 20.96
C ARG A 234 -10.06 28.17 20.69
N HIS A 235 -10.07 29.46 20.99
CA HIS A 235 -8.93 30.32 20.72
C HIS A 235 -7.82 30.11 21.75
N ARG A 236 -6.57 30.24 21.29
CA ARG A 236 -5.42 30.41 22.17
C ARG A 236 -5.64 31.64 23.05
N THR A 237 -5.27 31.54 24.33
CA THR A 237 -5.41 32.65 25.28
C THR A 237 -4.18 33.54 25.21
N GLY A 238 -4.28 34.78 25.72
CA GLY A 238 -3.11 35.68 25.81
C GLY A 238 -1.96 35.14 26.67
N LEU A 239 -2.22 34.14 27.53
CA LEU A 239 -1.18 33.46 28.31
C LEU A 239 -0.39 32.43 27.49
N ASN A 240 -1.01 31.85 26.46
CA ASN A 240 -0.40 30.88 25.56
C ASN A 240 -0.72 31.24 24.10
N PRO A 241 -0.24 32.41 23.62
CA PRO A 241 -0.54 32.87 22.27
C PRO A 241 0.12 31.97 21.22
N TRP A 242 -0.31 32.11 19.97
CA TRP A 242 0.46 31.60 18.84
C TRP A 242 1.84 32.24 18.84
N ARG A 243 2.87 31.43 18.66
CA ARG A 243 4.26 31.88 18.56
C ARG A 243 4.69 31.85 17.10
N PRO A 244 4.80 33.00 16.41
CA PRO A 244 5.26 33.05 15.03
C PRO A 244 6.60 32.32 14.90
N ASP A 245 6.76 31.59 13.80
CA ASP A 245 7.97 30.83 13.43
C ASP A 245 8.34 29.68 14.38
N ILE A 246 7.51 29.40 15.41
CA ILE A 246 7.69 28.27 16.34
C ILE A 246 6.48 27.34 16.28
N ASP A 247 5.27 27.90 16.31
CA ASP A 247 4.04 27.11 16.23
C ASP A 247 3.70 26.82 14.76
N ASP A 248 3.20 25.61 14.55
CA ASP A 248 2.83 25.05 13.26
C ASP A 248 1.54 24.21 13.37
N ILE A 249 1.15 23.52 12.31
CA ILE A 249 0.01 22.59 12.31
C ILE A 249 0.17 21.51 13.38
N GLY A 250 1.37 20.99 13.62
CA GLY A 250 1.63 19.96 14.62
C GLY A 250 1.31 20.43 16.04
N THR A 251 1.80 21.60 16.41
CA THR A 251 1.46 22.22 17.71
C THR A 251 -0.03 22.53 17.80
N HIS A 252 -0.68 22.91 16.69
CA HIS A 252 -2.11 23.16 16.68
C HIS A 252 -2.92 21.86 16.86
N LEU A 253 -2.53 20.75 16.23
CA LEU A 253 -3.15 19.44 16.44
C LEU A 253 -3.03 18.97 17.90
N ALA A 254 -1.93 19.29 18.57
CA ALA A 254 -1.80 19.03 20.02
C ALA A 254 -2.81 19.85 20.85
N VAL A 255 -3.09 21.10 20.45
CA VAL A 255 -4.16 21.91 21.07
C VAL A 255 -5.54 21.32 20.80
N VAL A 256 -5.80 20.81 19.59
CA VAL A 256 -7.04 20.10 19.26
C VAL A 256 -7.24 18.92 20.21
N GLU A 257 -6.26 18.02 20.31
CA GLU A 257 -6.34 16.84 21.19
C GLU A 257 -6.50 17.23 22.66
N HIS A 258 -5.78 18.25 23.13
CA HIS A 258 -5.94 18.75 24.51
C HIS A 258 -7.39 19.22 24.78
N ASN A 259 -8.00 19.96 23.85
CA ASN A 259 -9.37 20.45 24.01
C ASN A 259 -10.39 19.31 23.95
N LEU A 260 -10.19 18.33 23.05
CA LEU A 260 -11.02 17.14 23.00
C LEU A 260 -10.95 16.37 24.32
N ALA A 261 -9.74 16.12 24.85
CA ALA A 261 -9.56 15.46 26.13
C ALA A 261 -10.21 16.20 27.31
N LYS A 262 -10.07 17.53 27.34
CA LYS A 262 -10.69 18.37 28.37
C LYS A 262 -12.22 18.29 28.34
N GLU A 263 -12.80 18.25 27.15
CA GLU A 263 -14.25 18.27 26.97
C GLU A 263 -14.87 16.96 27.49
N VAL A 264 -14.36 15.78 27.12
CA VAL A 264 -14.89 14.49 27.63
C VAL A 264 -14.45 14.12 29.05
N GLY A 265 -13.55 14.90 29.65
CA GLY A 265 -12.85 14.51 30.87
C GLY A 265 -11.80 13.44 30.54
N ALA A 266 -10.57 13.61 31.03
CA ALA A 266 -9.56 12.59 30.83
C ALA A 266 -10.01 11.29 31.52
N ALA A 267 -10.30 10.26 30.71
CA ALA A 267 -10.38 8.88 31.18
C ALA A 267 -9.00 8.40 31.64
#